data_AF-A0A9E0H6L1-F1
#
_entry.id   AF-A0A9E0H6L1-F1
#
_cell.length_a   1.000
_cell.length_b   1.000
_cell.length_c   1.000
_cell.angle_alpha   90.00
_cell.angle_beta   90.00
_cell.angle_gamma   90.00
#
_symmetry.space_group_name_H-M   'P 1'
#
loop_
_entity.id
_entity.type
_entity.pdbx_description
1 polymer ?
#
loop_
_entity_poly.entity_id
_entity_poly.type
_entity_poly.pdbx_seq_one_letter_code
_entity_poly.pdbx_strand_id
1 'polypeptide(L)'
;MTSLARAIVALAPTKRRRLVWCAWWTGLPTVEEFRAPDAWGGGATSVAEAVRMAERAAGRPLELVDGPWAGAWRRVLAGQPPFPRRAGPRSTTAAPSAIDPHVVLGVAPTDSLAAIKAAFRVKVLAHHPDRGGDPAAFIAVKRAYDVLVRRRLARRPASS
;
A
#
# COMPACT_ATOMS: atom_id res chain seq x y z
N MET A 1 -3.28 -3.92 -42.37
CA MET A 1 -3.96 -4.30 -41.12
C MET A 1 -3.17 -5.44 -40.50
N THR A 2 -2.22 -5.13 -39.62
CA THR A 2 -1.31 -6.12 -39.03
C THR A 2 -2.10 -6.97 -38.03
N SER A 3 -2.63 -8.10 -38.49
CA SER A 3 -3.26 -9.08 -37.61
C SER A 3 -2.18 -9.70 -36.73
N LEU A 4 -2.27 -9.54 -35.41
CA LEU A 4 -1.41 -10.27 -34.50
C LEU A 4 -1.84 -11.74 -34.49
N ALA A 5 -0.83 -12.64 -34.50
CA ALA A 5 -1.04 -14.06 -34.32
C ALA A 5 -1.69 -14.37 -32.96
N ARG A 6 -1.38 -13.56 -31.95
CA ARG A 6 -1.88 -13.69 -30.57
C ARG A 6 -2.80 -12.52 -30.22
N ALA A 7 -4.04 -12.82 -29.85
CA ALA A 7 -5.02 -11.85 -29.37
C ALA A 7 -5.37 -12.21 -27.92
N ILE A 8 -5.46 -11.21 -27.04
CA ILE A 8 -5.55 -11.42 -25.60
C ILE A 8 -6.71 -10.64 -24.97
N VAL A 9 -7.19 -11.12 -23.83
CA VAL A 9 -8.17 -10.45 -22.97
C VAL A 9 -7.66 -10.39 -21.53
N ALA A 10 -7.78 -9.22 -20.90
CA ALA A 10 -7.50 -9.05 -19.48
C ALA A 10 -8.77 -8.62 -18.74
N LEU A 11 -8.89 -9.02 -17.48
CA LEU A 11 -10.06 -8.77 -16.64
C LEU A 11 -9.69 -7.97 -15.40
N ALA A 12 -10.57 -7.07 -14.96
CA ALA A 12 -10.41 -6.34 -13.72
C ALA A 12 -11.71 -6.27 -12.91
N PRO A 13 -11.65 -6.51 -11.59
CA PRO A 13 -12.82 -6.37 -10.74
C PRO A 13 -13.20 -4.89 -10.58
N THR A 14 -14.50 -4.65 -10.40
CA THR A 14 -15.08 -3.34 -10.10
C THR A 14 -15.66 -3.31 -8.68
N LYS A 15 -15.91 -2.10 -8.16
CA LYS A 15 -16.51 -1.89 -6.82
C LYS A 15 -17.87 -2.58 -6.64
N ARG A 16 -18.59 -2.90 -7.73
CA ARG A 16 -19.93 -3.52 -7.69
C ARG A 16 -19.91 -5.04 -7.94
N ARG A 17 -18.79 -5.74 -7.66
CA ARG A 17 -18.59 -7.18 -7.94
C ARG A 17 -18.78 -7.58 -9.42
N ARG A 18 -18.73 -6.61 -10.34
CA ARG A 18 -18.76 -6.86 -11.79
C ARG A 18 -17.35 -6.84 -12.34
N LEU A 19 -17.12 -7.53 -13.46
CA LEU A 19 -15.86 -7.52 -14.17
C LEU A 19 -15.92 -6.52 -15.33
N VAL A 20 -14.81 -5.82 -15.52
CA VAL A 20 -14.49 -5.12 -16.76
C VAL A 20 -13.53 -5.99 -17.54
N TRP A 21 -13.80 -6.17 -18.82
CA TRP A 21 -12.91 -6.84 -19.76
C TRP A 21 -12.30 -5.83 -20.71
N CYS A 22 -11.06 -6.09 -21.10
CA CYS A 22 -10.31 -5.31 -22.07
C CYS A 22 -9.63 -6.29 -23.02
N ALA A 23 -9.76 -6.04 -24.33
CA ALA A 23 -9.29 -6.93 -25.37
C ALA A 23 -8.31 -6.21 -26.30
N TRP A 24 -7.26 -6.93 -26.69
CA TRP A 24 -6.19 -6.45 -27.56
C TRP A 24 -5.93 -7.50 -28.66
N TRP A 25 -6.11 -7.12 -29.92
CA TRP A 25 -5.88 -7.98 -31.08
C TRP A 25 -5.13 -7.28 -32.22
N THR A 26 -4.97 -5.95 -32.17
CA THR A 26 -4.13 -5.19 -33.12
C THR A 26 -2.75 -4.84 -32.57
N GLY A 27 -2.58 -4.89 -31.25
CA GLY A 27 -1.31 -4.61 -30.55
C GLY A 27 -1.36 -5.17 -29.13
N LEU A 28 -0.37 -5.96 -28.71
CA LEU A 28 -0.30 -6.41 -27.31
C LEU A 28 -0.08 -5.21 -26.39
N PRO A 29 -0.68 -5.19 -25.18
CA PRO A 29 -0.44 -4.13 -24.22
C PRO A 29 1.01 -4.23 -23.70
N THR A 30 1.70 -3.10 -23.66
CA THR A 30 3.04 -2.97 -23.09
C THR A 30 3.01 -2.05 -21.86
N VAL A 31 3.99 -2.20 -20.96
CA VAL A 31 4.10 -1.35 -19.76
C VAL A 31 4.66 0.02 -20.10
N GLU A 32 5.62 0.08 -21.03
CA GLU A 32 6.33 1.31 -21.42
C GLU A 32 5.41 2.29 -22.15
N GLU A 33 4.64 1.80 -23.12
CA GLU A 33 3.68 2.59 -23.89
C GLU A 33 2.31 1.94 -23.77
N PHE A 34 1.66 2.16 -22.63
CA PHE A 34 0.37 1.54 -22.36
C PHE A 34 -0.67 1.90 -23.42
N ARG A 35 -0.99 0.91 -24.26
CA ARG A 35 -1.92 1.06 -25.36
C ARG A 35 -3.36 0.83 -24.89
N ALA A 36 -4.26 1.69 -25.37
CA ALA A 36 -5.69 1.47 -25.25
C ALA A 36 -6.09 0.08 -25.82
N PRO A 37 -7.02 -0.64 -25.17
CA PRO A 37 -7.60 -1.84 -25.74
C PRO A 37 -8.36 -1.52 -27.01
N ASP A 38 -8.38 -2.48 -27.93
CA ASP A 38 -9.13 -2.38 -29.17
C ASP A 38 -10.65 -2.42 -28.91
N ALA A 39 -11.07 -3.19 -27.89
CA ALA A 39 -12.41 -3.07 -27.29
C ALA A 39 -12.37 -3.31 -25.79
N TRP A 40 -13.32 -2.72 -25.09
CA TRP A 40 -13.52 -2.92 -23.66
C TRP A 40 -15.00 -2.86 -23.32
N GLY A 41 -15.39 -3.52 -22.24
CA GLY A 41 -16.76 -3.52 -21.76
C GLY A 41 -16.83 -3.87 -20.28
N GLY A 42 -17.85 -3.35 -19.62
CA GLY A 42 -18.16 -3.68 -18.23
C GLY A 42 -19.44 -4.49 -18.13
N GLY A 43 -19.67 -5.09 -16.97
CA GLY A 43 -20.97 -5.65 -16.62
C GLY A 43 -20.99 -7.16 -16.43
N ALA A 44 -19.94 -7.87 -16.87
CA ALA A 44 -19.83 -9.31 -16.73
C ALA A 44 -19.84 -9.74 -15.26
N THR A 45 -20.59 -10.79 -14.97
CA THR A 45 -20.76 -11.36 -13.63
C THR A 45 -19.77 -12.50 -13.36
N SER A 46 -19.13 -13.02 -14.41
CA SER A 46 -18.14 -14.09 -14.33
C SER A 46 -17.01 -13.90 -15.35
N VAL A 47 -15.87 -14.54 -15.08
CA VAL A 47 -14.70 -14.55 -15.99
C VAL A 47 -15.09 -15.08 -17.37
N ALA A 48 -15.80 -16.21 -17.41
CA ALA A 48 -16.22 -16.84 -18.66
C ALA A 48 -17.17 -15.95 -19.48
N GLU A 49 -18.09 -15.23 -18.81
CA GLU A 49 -18.95 -14.26 -19.48
C GLU A 49 -18.15 -13.09 -20.05
N ALA A 50 -17.18 -12.59 -19.28
CA ALA A 50 -16.31 -11.50 -19.71
C ALA A 50 -15.48 -11.87 -20.95
N VAL A 51 -14.92 -13.08 -20.98
CA VAL A 51 -14.21 -13.63 -22.15
C VAL A 51 -15.14 -13.74 -23.35
N ARG A 52 -16.35 -14.32 -23.20
CA ARG A 52 -17.33 -14.41 -24.30
C ARG A 52 -17.78 -13.06 -24.85
N MET A 53 -17.85 -12.03 -24.01
CA MET A 53 -18.15 -10.66 -24.47
C MET A 53 -16.98 -10.09 -25.28
N ALA A 54 -15.75 -10.32 -24.81
CA ALA A 54 -14.53 -9.87 -25.47
C ALA A 54 -14.32 -10.55 -26.84
N GLU A 55 -14.51 -11.87 -26.92
CA GLU A 55 -14.42 -12.64 -28.17
C GLU A 55 -15.47 -12.21 -29.19
N ARG A 56 -16.71 -11.96 -28.73
CA ARG A 56 -17.76 -11.42 -29.59
C ARG A 56 -17.40 -10.05 -30.16
N ALA A 57 -16.75 -9.18 -29.37
CA ALA A 57 -16.29 -7.88 -29.85
C ALA A 57 -15.11 -7.98 -30.82
N ALA A 58 -14.20 -8.93 -30.58
CA ALA A 58 -13.04 -9.14 -31.45
C ALA A 58 -13.35 -9.95 -32.73
N GLY A 59 -14.49 -10.66 -32.76
CA GLY A 59 -14.84 -11.58 -33.84
C GLY A 59 -13.90 -12.80 -33.95
N ARG A 60 -13.12 -13.08 -32.89
CA ARG A 60 -12.13 -14.15 -32.83
C ARG A 60 -11.90 -14.62 -31.39
N PRO A 61 -11.37 -15.83 -31.18
CA PRO A 61 -10.97 -16.30 -29.85
C PRO A 61 -9.86 -15.42 -29.26
N LEU A 62 -9.92 -15.19 -27.94
CA LEU A 62 -8.96 -14.40 -27.18
C LEU A 62 -8.37 -15.23 -26.04
N GLU A 63 -7.06 -15.11 -25.84
CA GLU A 63 -6.39 -15.74 -24.70
C GLU A 63 -6.55 -14.90 -23.44
N LEU A 64 -7.11 -15.50 -22.39
CA LEU A 64 -7.18 -14.86 -21.08
C LEU A 64 -5.77 -14.72 -20.49
N VAL A 65 -5.37 -13.49 -20.21
CA VAL A 65 -4.10 -13.19 -19.56
C VAL A 65 -4.33 -12.61 -18.17
N ASP A 66 -3.58 -13.14 -17.21
CA ASP A 66 -3.45 -12.52 -15.90
C ASP A 66 -2.47 -11.36 -16.01
N GLY A 67 -2.93 -10.15 -15.69
CA GLY A 67 -2.09 -8.98 -15.79
C GLY A 67 -2.77 -7.70 -15.36
N PRO A 68 -1.98 -6.65 -15.06
CA PRO A 68 -2.51 -5.37 -14.60
C PRO A 68 -3.26 -4.59 -15.70
N TRP A 69 -3.40 -5.12 -16.91
CA TRP A 69 -3.84 -4.42 -18.11
C TRP A 69 -5.26 -3.85 -18.02
N ALA A 70 -6.24 -4.66 -17.62
CA ALA A 70 -7.61 -4.17 -17.44
C ALA A 70 -7.74 -3.22 -16.25
N GLY A 71 -6.92 -3.44 -15.20
CA GLY A 71 -6.83 -2.52 -14.07
C GLY A 71 -6.22 -1.17 -14.45
N ALA A 72 -5.23 -1.19 -15.35
CA ALA A 72 -4.57 -0.02 -15.90
C ALA A 72 -5.51 0.78 -16.80
N TRP A 73 -6.27 0.10 -17.68
CA TRP A 73 -7.28 0.76 -18.51
C TRP A 73 -8.34 1.49 -17.68
N ARG A 74 -8.81 0.85 -16.59
CA ARG A 74 -9.74 1.50 -15.66
C ARG A 74 -9.16 2.78 -15.02
N ARG A 75 -7.84 2.83 -14.79
CA ARG A 75 -7.17 4.04 -14.28
C ARG A 75 -7.14 5.12 -15.35
N VAL A 76 -6.84 4.77 -16.59
CA VAL A 76 -6.89 5.70 -17.73
C VAL A 76 -8.29 6.31 -17.89
N LEU A 77 -9.35 5.50 -17.79
CA LEU A 77 -10.74 5.99 -17.80
C LEU A 77 -11.05 6.96 -16.64
N ALA A 78 -10.33 6.87 -15.53
CA ALA A 78 -10.45 7.77 -14.39
C ALA A 78 -9.50 9.00 -14.47
N GLY A 79 -8.84 9.24 -15.61
CA GLY A 79 -7.86 10.30 -15.79
C GLY A 79 -6.56 10.09 -15.00
N GLN A 80 -6.30 8.86 -14.54
CA GLN A 80 -5.12 8.48 -13.78
C GLN A 80 -4.10 7.77 -14.68
N PRO A 81 -2.80 7.80 -14.34
CA PRO A 81 -1.80 7.04 -15.07
C PRO A 81 -2.11 5.52 -15.02
N PRO A 82 -1.88 4.80 -16.14
CA PRO A 82 -2.27 3.40 -16.31
C PRO A 82 -1.60 2.48 -15.31
N PHE A 83 -0.30 2.66 -15.13
CA PHE A 83 0.42 2.05 -14.03
C PHE A 83 0.68 3.13 -13.00
N PRO A 84 0.43 2.87 -11.70
CA PRO A 84 1.02 3.73 -10.69
C PRO A 84 2.52 3.73 -10.96
N ARG A 85 3.14 4.91 -11.09
CA ARG A 85 4.61 4.98 -11.01
C ARG A 85 4.95 4.20 -9.75
N ARG A 86 5.74 3.13 -9.87
CA ARG A 86 6.35 2.50 -8.71
C ARG A 86 6.92 3.68 -7.94
N ALA A 87 6.39 3.93 -6.74
CA ALA A 87 7.10 4.78 -5.82
C ALA A 87 8.47 4.09 -5.73
N GLY A 88 9.50 4.69 -6.33
CA GLY A 88 10.88 4.27 -6.10
C GLY A 88 11.04 4.09 -4.60
N PRO A 89 11.82 3.08 -4.15
CA PRO A 89 11.78 2.53 -2.79
C PRO A 89 11.54 3.67 -1.84
N ARG A 90 10.29 3.77 -1.36
CA ARG A 90 9.66 4.98 -0.83
C ARG A 90 10.75 5.81 -0.19
N SER A 91 11.29 6.81 -0.91
CA SER A 91 12.33 7.64 -0.34
C SER A 91 11.69 8.13 0.93
N THR A 92 12.26 7.70 2.06
CA THR A 92 11.90 8.14 3.39
C THR A 92 12.29 9.61 3.46
N THR A 93 11.65 10.45 2.66
CA THR A 93 11.53 11.86 2.93
C THR A 93 10.57 11.91 4.10
N ALA A 94 11.16 11.77 5.29
CA ALA A 94 10.70 12.18 6.60
C ALA A 94 9.18 12.22 6.78
N ALA A 95 8.61 11.13 7.33
CA ALA A 95 7.59 11.31 8.35
C ALA A 95 8.29 11.90 9.61
N PRO A 96 7.54 12.62 10.48
CA PRO A 96 8.04 13.74 11.27
C PRO A 96 9.24 13.30 12.09
N SER A 97 10.22 14.19 12.29
CA SER A 97 11.31 14.04 13.26
C SER A 97 10.89 13.07 14.36
N ALA A 98 11.37 11.83 14.29
CA ALA A 98 11.03 10.82 15.26
C ALA A 98 11.52 11.38 16.59
N ILE A 99 10.60 11.95 17.37
CA ILE A 99 10.96 12.65 18.60
C ILE A 99 11.73 11.62 19.39
N ASP A 100 12.99 11.94 19.67
CA ASP A 100 13.90 11.01 20.30
C ASP A 100 13.20 10.46 21.56
N PRO A 101 13.03 9.14 21.72
CA PRO A 101 12.42 8.57 22.91
C PRO A 101 13.04 9.08 24.22
N HIS A 102 14.33 9.44 24.19
CA HIS A 102 15.04 10.10 25.29
C HIS A 102 14.49 11.50 25.58
N VAL A 103 14.24 12.30 24.54
CA VAL A 103 13.61 13.63 24.65
C VAL A 103 12.14 13.52 25.08
N VAL A 104 11.39 12.56 24.51
CA VAL A 104 9.99 12.32 24.89
C VAL A 104 9.86 11.95 26.35
N LEU A 105 10.78 11.17 26.91
CA LEU A 105 10.79 10.81 28.33
C LEU A 105 11.58 11.77 29.23
N GLY A 106 12.40 12.65 28.66
CA GLY A 106 13.28 13.55 29.42
C GLY A 106 14.41 12.82 30.13
N VAL A 107 14.95 11.76 29.53
CA VAL A 107 15.99 10.89 30.12
C VAL A 107 17.23 10.86 29.23
N ALA A 108 18.41 10.68 29.82
CA ALA A 108 19.66 10.56 29.08
C ALA A 108 19.79 9.20 28.36
N PRO A 109 20.58 9.09 27.29
CA PRO A 109 20.90 7.81 26.65
C PRO A 109 21.58 6.79 27.57
N THR A 110 22.26 7.26 28.61
CA THR A 110 22.99 6.48 29.60
C THR A 110 22.12 6.02 30.79
N ASP A 111 20.89 6.55 30.92
CA ASP A 111 20.03 6.32 32.08
C ASP A 111 19.54 4.89 32.22
N SER A 112 19.65 4.35 33.44
CA SER A 112 19.30 2.98 33.77
C SER A 112 17.82 2.67 33.52
N LEU A 113 17.48 1.37 33.47
CA LEU A 113 16.09 0.94 33.33
C LEU A 113 15.18 1.50 34.45
N ALA A 114 15.73 1.68 35.66
CA ALA A 114 15.02 2.26 36.79
C ALA A 114 14.71 3.75 36.56
N ALA A 115 15.66 4.52 36.04
CA ALA A 115 15.47 5.93 35.69
C ALA A 115 14.44 6.11 34.57
N ILE A 116 14.49 5.26 33.53
CA ILE A 116 13.49 5.24 32.44
C ILE A 116 12.07 4.97 32.99
N LYS A 117 11.92 4.03 33.92
CA LYS A 117 10.63 3.72 34.56
C LYS A 117 10.12 4.85 35.44
N ALA A 118 11.01 5.52 36.18
CA ALA A 118 10.65 6.65 37.02
C ALA A 118 10.14 7.83 36.18
N ALA A 119 10.86 8.19 35.11
CA ALA A 119 10.47 9.26 34.20
C ALA A 119 9.15 8.98 33.49
N PHE A 120 8.91 7.74 33.06
CA PHE A 120 7.64 7.31 32.48
C PHE A 120 6.46 7.52 33.44
N ARG A 121 6.61 7.15 34.72
CA ARG A 121 5.56 7.33 35.74
C ARG A 121 5.20 8.80 35.94
N VAL A 122 6.21 9.68 36.02
CA VAL A 122 5.99 11.13 36.15
C VAL A 122 5.22 11.68 34.94
N LYS A 123 5.62 11.30 33.72
CA LYS A 123 4.96 11.79 32.49
C LYS A 123 3.55 11.22 32.28
N VAL A 124 3.31 9.97 32.66
CA VAL A 124 1.96 9.39 32.64
C VAL A 124 1.03 10.09 33.61
N LEU A 125 1.50 10.42 34.81
CA LEU A 125 0.71 11.17 35.79
C LEU A 125 0.39 12.59 35.30
N ALA A 126 1.32 13.23 34.60
CA ALA A 126 1.14 14.57 34.04
C ALA A 126 0.21 14.61 32.82
N HIS A 127 0.22 13.58 31.98
CA HIS A 127 -0.56 13.51 30.74
C HIS A 127 -1.73 12.51 30.81
N HIS A 128 -2.18 12.15 32.02
CA HIS A 128 -3.24 11.16 32.17
C HIS A 128 -4.57 11.66 31.57
N PRO A 129 -5.20 10.92 30.63
CA PRO A 129 -6.42 11.37 29.97
C PRO A 129 -7.57 11.58 30.96
N ASP A 130 -7.68 10.75 32.00
CA ASP A 130 -8.71 10.90 33.05
C ASP A 130 -8.57 12.17 33.91
N ARG A 131 -7.44 12.87 33.82
CA ARG A 131 -7.22 14.18 34.48
C ARG A 131 -7.21 15.34 33.48
N GLY A 132 -7.75 15.14 32.28
CA GLY A 132 -7.79 16.14 31.21
C GLY A 132 -6.48 16.26 30.42
N GLY A 133 -5.58 15.27 30.51
CA GLY A 133 -4.33 15.23 29.75
C GLY A 133 -4.54 14.88 28.27
N ASP A 134 -3.57 15.27 27.43
CA ASP A 134 -3.60 15.01 25.98
C ASP A 134 -3.37 13.51 25.67
N PRO A 135 -4.36 12.82 25.06
CA PRO A 135 -4.23 11.43 24.64
C PRO A 135 -3.07 11.19 23.66
N ALA A 136 -2.75 12.16 22.80
CA ALA A 136 -1.65 12.05 21.85
C ALA A 136 -0.30 12.07 22.58
N ALA A 137 -0.13 12.97 23.56
CA ALA A 137 1.05 13.01 24.43
C ALA A 137 1.22 11.71 25.24
N PHE A 138 0.13 11.15 25.77
CA PHE A 138 0.16 9.87 26.47
C PHE A 138 0.65 8.71 25.58
N ILE A 139 0.12 8.63 24.36
CA ILE A 139 0.54 7.62 23.37
C ILE A 139 2.03 7.78 23.01
N ALA A 140 2.51 9.02 22.85
CA ALA A 140 3.91 9.30 22.56
C ALA A 140 4.83 8.86 23.70
N VAL A 141 4.48 9.19 24.95
CA VAL A 141 5.21 8.79 26.16
C VAL A 141 5.28 7.27 26.32
N LYS A 142 4.16 6.57 26.09
CA LYS A 142 4.11 5.10 26.13
C LYS A 142 5.01 4.47 25.07
N ARG A 143 4.93 4.96 23.82
CA ARG A 143 5.77 4.46 22.72
C ARG A 143 7.25 4.65 23.01
N ALA A 144 7.64 5.81 23.55
CA ALA A 144 9.02 6.09 23.93
C ALA A 144 9.52 5.12 25.01
N TYR A 145 8.73 4.90 26.06
CA TYR A 145 9.04 3.92 27.11
C TYR A 145 9.23 2.51 26.57
N ASP A 146 8.29 2.03 25.75
CA ASP A 146 8.34 0.68 25.17
C ASP A 146 9.61 0.49 24.30
N VAL A 147 10.07 1.53 23.59
CA VAL A 147 11.31 1.50 22.81
C VAL A 147 12.54 1.47 23.72
N LEU A 148 12.62 2.34 24.73
CA LEU A 148 13.78 2.43 25.61
C LEU A 148 13.97 1.17 26.48
N VAL A 149 12.89 0.61 27.00
CA VAL A 149 12.93 -0.64 27.77
C VAL A 149 13.46 -1.78 26.90
N ARG A 150 12.94 -1.94 25.68
CA ARG A 150 13.43 -2.97 24.74
C ARG A 150 14.91 -2.80 24.44
N ARG A 151 15.37 -1.59 24.14
CA ARG A 151 16.79 -1.29 23.89
C ARG A 151 17.66 -1.62 25.09
N ARG A 152 17.23 -1.28 26.31
CA ARG A 152 18.00 -1.52 27.54
C ARG A 152 18.03 -3.00 27.92
N LEU A 153 16.95 -3.75 27.70
CA LEU A 153 16.90 -5.19 27.92
C LEU A 153 17.78 -5.95 26.91
N ALA A 154 17.76 -5.55 25.63
CA ALA A 154 18.62 -6.13 24.60
C ALA A 154 20.11 -5.84 24.82
N ARG A 155 20.44 -4.76 25.54
CA ARG A 155 21.81 -4.34 25.86
C ARG A 155 22.31 -4.85 27.22
N ARG A 156 21.57 -5.67 27.97
CA ARG A 156 22.11 -6.27 29.20
C ARG A 156 23.26 -7.19 28.80
N PRO A 157 24.52 -6.91 29.18
CA PRO A 157 25.55 -7.94 29.10
C PRO A 157 25.10 -9.09 30.00
N ALA A 158 25.21 -10.32 29.51
CA ALA A 158 25.20 -11.50 30.36
C ALA A 158 26.28 -11.27 31.42
N SER A 159 25.87 -10.93 32.64
CA SER A 159 26.80 -10.83 33.77
C SER A 159 27.06 -12.26 34.23
N SER A 160 28.35 -12.61 34.24
CA SER A 160 28.95 -13.79 34.86
C SER A 160 28.55 -13.97 36.32
#